data_AF-A0A9W6UGE7-F1
#
_entry.id   AF-A0A9W6UGE7-F1
#
_cell.length_a   1.000
_cell.length_b   1.000
_cell.length_c   1.000
_cell.angle_alpha   90.00
_cell.angle_beta   90.00
_cell.angle_gamma   90.00
#
_symmetry.space_group_name_H-M   'P 1'
#
loop_
_entity.id
_entity.type
_entity.pdbx_description
1 polymer ?
#
loop_
_entity_poly.entity_id
_entity_poly.type
_entity_poly.pdbx_seq_one_letter_code
_entity_poly.pdbx_strand_id
1 'polypeptide(L)'
;MSLSPSQDHQPDTTPPSGSPDVQAPQSGTRRRLSTPSIVYGGLGVLAVLIVVLVAVGVIDKEGRSPAAAPAAPTTTVNTDPCARTACGTVPNLVGLTAPRARQVLTQAGFTVPSDLARLGEESTVTRQYPSALLKVPTSTLLSLTYYAPPAPARAITARDWALIAKSPDAHVGERIVAYGQVTQFDAATGTSAFRANVDGVVHKPSYGYVDYETNTFLNESGTLFAQLVKGDLFRAEVTVTGSYSYSTTMGGTMTVPQLQVTAINVTGTAK
;
A
#
# COMPACT_ATOMS: atom_id res chain seq x y z
N MET A 1 -26.30 -77.58 -55.14
CA MET A 1 -24.96 -78.21 -55.10
C MET A 1 -24.09 -77.30 -54.24
N SER A 2 -24.02 -77.54 -52.93
CA SER A 2 -22.96 -78.35 -52.25
C SER A 2 -21.57 -77.80 -52.57
N LEU A 3 -20.74 -77.29 -51.64
CA LEU A 3 -20.59 -77.59 -50.22
C LEU A 3 -20.17 -76.36 -49.38
N SER A 4 -20.46 -76.52 -48.09
CA SER A 4 -20.31 -75.66 -46.92
C SER A 4 -18.85 -75.60 -46.36
N PRO A 5 -18.61 -74.87 -45.24
CA PRO A 5 -17.38 -74.12 -44.93
C PRO A 5 -16.46 -74.80 -43.91
N SER A 6 -15.28 -74.21 -43.67
CA SER A 6 -14.43 -74.54 -42.52
C SER A 6 -14.70 -73.62 -41.33
N GLN A 7 -15.03 -74.30 -40.23
CA GLN A 7 -15.34 -73.87 -38.88
C GLN A 7 -14.15 -73.31 -38.08
N ASP A 8 -14.49 -72.35 -37.21
CA ASP A 8 -14.19 -72.22 -35.77
C ASP A 8 -12.89 -72.77 -35.18
N HIS A 9 -12.16 -71.89 -34.46
CA HIS A 9 -11.93 -72.08 -33.02
C HIS A 9 -11.48 -70.79 -32.31
N GLN A 10 -12.34 -70.27 -31.43
CA GLN A 10 -11.98 -69.62 -30.17
C GLN A 10 -12.62 -70.50 -29.08
N PRO A 11 -11.95 -70.85 -27.97
CA PRO A 11 -11.95 -69.99 -26.77
C PRO A 11 -10.59 -70.12 -26.01
N ASP A 12 -10.23 -69.48 -24.89
CA ASP A 12 -10.93 -68.77 -23.84
C ASP A 12 -9.90 -68.04 -22.95
N THR A 13 -10.40 -67.04 -22.20
CA THR A 13 -9.96 -66.62 -20.85
C THR A 13 -8.56 -66.07 -20.51
N THR A 14 -8.65 -64.94 -19.79
CA THR A 14 -7.77 -64.37 -18.74
C THR A 14 -6.57 -63.48 -19.09
N PRO A 15 -6.50 -62.25 -18.51
CA PRO A 15 -5.37 -61.34 -18.67
C PRO A 15 -4.23 -61.66 -17.67
N PRO A 16 -2.95 -61.47 -18.04
CA PRO A 16 -1.86 -61.57 -17.09
C PRO A 16 -1.83 -60.37 -16.12
N SER A 17 -2.03 -60.69 -14.85
CA SER A 17 -1.65 -59.91 -13.67
C SER A 17 -0.13 -59.72 -13.65
N GLY A 18 0.35 -58.49 -13.44
CA GLY A 18 1.78 -58.18 -13.43
C GLY A 18 2.06 -56.71 -13.14
N SER A 19 1.82 -56.29 -11.90
CA SER A 19 2.29 -55.02 -11.34
C SER A 19 3.82 -55.01 -11.20
N PRO A 20 4.53 -53.92 -11.54
CA PRO A 20 5.88 -53.70 -11.02
C PRO A 20 5.81 -53.16 -9.60
N ASP A 21 6.41 -53.91 -8.67
CA ASP A 21 6.70 -53.52 -7.29
C ASP A 21 7.47 -52.20 -7.23
N VAL A 22 6.84 -51.16 -6.68
CA VAL A 22 7.57 -50.03 -6.07
C VAL A 22 7.26 -50.04 -4.59
N GLN A 23 8.33 -50.35 -3.86
CA GLN A 23 8.42 -50.59 -2.44
C GLN A 23 7.88 -49.41 -1.60
N ALA A 24 6.87 -49.69 -0.78
CA ALA A 24 6.43 -48.78 0.27
C ALA A 24 7.47 -48.77 1.41
N PRO A 25 7.95 -47.62 1.89
CA PRO A 25 8.65 -47.56 3.17
C PRO A 25 7.63 -47.77 4.30
N GLN A 26 7.92 -48.76 5.14
CA GLN A 26 7.10 -49.15 6.27
C GLN A 26 7.05 -48.09 7.38
N SER A 27 5.88 -48.04 7.99
CA SER A 27 5.50 -47.30 9.18
C SER A 27 6.39 -47.58 10.39
N GLY A 28 7.11 -46.56 10.86
CA GLY A 28 7.82 -46.54 12.14
C GLY A 28 7.20 -45.52 13.10
N THR A 29 6.36 -46.02 14.00
CA THR A 29 6.04 -45.55 15.37
C THR A 29 5.87 -44.05 15.66
N ARG A 30 4.60 -43.68 15.87
CA ARG A 30 4.14 -42.43 16.48
C ARG A 30 4.80 -42.17 17.84
N ARG A 31 5.34 -40.96 18.04
CA ARG A 31 5.33 -40.30 19.35
C ARG A 31 4.54 -38.99 19.23
N ARG A 32 3.29 -39.04 19.68
CA ARG A 32 2.42 -37.88 19.87
C ARG A 32 3.07 -36.98 20.91
N LEU A 33 3.39 -35.74 20.55
CA LEU A 33 3.30 -34.61 21.49
C LEU A 33 2.15 -33.70 21.03
N SER A 34 0.99 -33.99 21.63
CA SER A 34 -0.04 -33.00 22.02
C SER A 34 0.67 -31.86 22.76
N THR A 35 0.41 -30.56 22.61
CA THR A 35 -0.83 -29.74 22.72
C THR A 35 -0.35 -28.26 22.61
N PRO A 36 -1.16 -27.20 22.85
CA PRO A 36 -2.41 -26.72 22.22
C PRO A 36 -2.21 -25.32 21.56
N SER A 37 -3.24 -24.89 20.82
CA SER A 37 -3.48 -23.49 20.44
C SER A 37 -3.81 -22.63 21.67
N ILE A 38 -3.28 -21.40 21.76
CA ILE A 38 -3.78 -20.34 22.65
C ILE A 38 -3.95 -19.06 21.83
N VAL A 39 -5.20 -18.59 21.79
CA VAL A 39 -5.64 -17.24 21.45
C VAL A 39 -5.92 -16.48 22.77
N TYR A 40 -5.90 -15.14 22.72
CA TYR A 40 -5.98 -14.11 23.78
C TYR A 40 -4.60 -13.73 24.34
N GLY A 41 -4.18 -12.46 24.45
CA GLY A 41 -4.85 -11.16 24.34
C GLY A 41 -4.16 -10.21 25.32
N GLY A 42 -4.04 -8.92 25.00
CA GLY A 42 -3.79 -7.88 26.00
C GLY A 42 -2.39 -7.22 26.02
N LEU A 43 -2.44 -5.91 26.24
CA LEU A 43 -1.36 -4.93 26.36
C LEU A 43 -0.18 -5.34 27.24
N GLY A 44 1.01 -4.89 26.87
CA GLY A 44 2.18 -4.85 27.75
C GLY A 44 3.21 -3.83 27.26
N VAL A 45 3.13 -2.63 27.83
CA VAL A 45 4.03 -1.48 27.61
C VAL A 45 5.49 -1.87 27.89
N LEU A 46 6.37 -1.66 26.91
CA LEU A 46 7.81 -1.84 27.06
C LEU A 46 8.40 -0.65 27.83
N ALA A 47 8.70 -0.85 29.12
CA ALA A 47 9.39 0.13 29.95
C ALA A 47 10.89 0.15 29.62
N VAL A 48 11.37 1.26 29.05
CA VAL A 48 12.80 1.53 28.85
C VAL A 48 13.34 2.18 30.12
N LEU A 49 14.31 1.51 30.74
CA LEU A 49 14.99 1.90 31.98
C LEU A 49 16.13 2.88 31.63
N ILE A 50 15.99 4.16 31.96
CA ILE A 50 17.07 5.16 31.84
C ILE A 50 17.69 5.35 33.22
N VAL A 51 18.95 4.92 33.34
CA VAL A 51 19.83 5.17 34.49
C VAL A 51 20.36 6.59 34.40
N VAL A 52 20.00 7.47 35.34
CA VAL A 52 20.63 8.80 35.50
C VAL A 52 21.56 8.75 36.71
N LEU A 53 22.85 8.92 36.44
CA LEU A 53 23.91 9.02 37.44
C LEU A 53 23.85 10.36 38.18
N VAL A 54 23.99 10.24 39.50
CA VAL A 54 24.05 11.30 40.51
C VAL A 54 25.40 12.02 40.43
N ALA A 55 25.38 13.35 40.44
CA ALA A 55 26.52 14.17 40.82
C ALA A 55 26.10 15.11 41.97
N VAL A 56 26.49 14.73 43.19
CA VAL A 56 26.45 15.59 44.38
C VAL A 56 27.72 16.42 44.39
N GLY A 57 27.58 17.73 44.23
CA GLY A 57 28.63 18.71 44.52
C GLY A 57 28.38 19.35 45.88
N VAL A 58 29.23 19.02 46.86
CA VAL A 58 29.36 19.71 48.14
C VAL A 58 30.35 20.86 47.96
N ILE A 59 29.95 22.10 48.22
CA ILE A 59 30.88 23.20 48.56
C ILE A 59 30.32 23.98 49.74
N ASP A 60 31.25 24.25 50.66
CA ASP A 60 31.14 24.78 52.00
C ASP A 60 30.56 26.19 52.17
N LYS A 61 30.17 26.40 53.42
CA LYS A 61 29.52 27.56 54.04
C LYS A 61 30.59 28.51 54.57
N GLU A 62 30.54 29.80 54.21
CA GLU A 62 30.65 30.97 55.11
C GLU A 62 30.80 32.28 54.31
N GLY A 63 30.06 33.32 54.75
CA GLY A 63 30.44 34.70 54.45
C GLY A 63 29.41 35.58 53.74
N ARG A 64 28.55 36.22 54.55
CA ARG A 64 27.93 37.54 54.31
C ARG A 64 26.87 37.67 53.20
N SER A 65 25.63 37.69 53.67
CA SER A 65 24.48 38.33 53.04
C SER A 65 24.76 39.82 52.77
N PRO A 66 24.72 40.30 51.51
CA PRO A 66 24.41 41.70 51.24
C PRO A 66 22.89 41.88 51.29
N ALA A 67 22.46 42.86 52.07
CA ALA A 67 21.07 43.26 52.23
C ALA A 67 20.36 43.35 50.88
N ALA A 68 19.16 42.77 50.82
CA ALA A 68 18.25 42.91 49.69
C ALA A 68 18.00 44.40 49.41
N ALA A 69 18.48 44.87 48.26
CA ALA A 69 17.99 46.12 47.69
C ALA A 69 16.48 45.98 47.43
N PRO A 70 15.67 47.02 47.67
CA PRO A 70 14.24 46.95 47.38
C PRO A 70 14.04 46.61 45.90
N ALA A 71 13.30 45.53 45.64
CA ALA A 71 12.95 45.12 44.29
C ALA A 71 12.26 46.29 43.57
N ALA A 72 12.90 46.78 42.50
CA ALA A 72 12.24 47.67 41.56
C ALA A 72 10.98 46.95 41.02
N PRO A 73 9.88 47.66 40.76
CA PRO A 73 8.68 47.03 40.21
C PRO A 73 9.01 46.40 38.86
N THR A 74 9.02 45.07 38.80
CA THR A 74 9.10 44.33 37.54
C THR A 74 7.85 44.66 36.76
N THR A 75 7.96 45.63 35.86
CA THR A 75 6.90 45.96 34.91
C THR A 75 6.85 44.79 33.94
N THR A 76 5.92 43.86 34.14
CA THR A 76 5.57 42.85 33.15
C THR A 76 5.02 43.61 31.95
N VAL A 77 5.89 43.96 31.01
CA VAL A 77 5.47 44.45 29.70
C VAL A 77 4.77 43.28 29.04
N ASN A 78 3.43 43.28 29.11
CA ASN A 78 2.60 42.41 28.33
C ASN A 78 2.78 42.84 26.86
N THR A 79 3.83 42.30 26.23
CA THR A 79 4.16 42.59 24.84
C THR A 79 3.23 41.75 24.00
N ASP A 80 1.99 42.21 23.83
CA ASP A 80 1.15 41.72 22.74
C ASP A 80 1.97 41.87 21.45
N PRO A 81 2.39 40.78 20.79
CA PRO A 81 3.23 40.84 19.59
C PRO A 81 2.51 41.56 18.44
N CYS A 82 1.20 41.76 18.56
CA CYS A 82 0.37 42.55 17.66
C CYS A 82 0.33 44.04 17.96
N ALA A 83 0.93 44.51 19.05
CA ALA A 83 0.90 45.94 19.42
C ALA A 83 1.74 46.83 18.49
N ARG A 84 2.71 46.26 17.76
CA ARG A 84 3.65 47.00 16.89
C ARG A 84 3.85 46.40 15.49
N THR A 85 3.14 45.32 15.16
CA THR A 85 3.30 44.57 13.91
C THR A 85 1.94 44.26 13.31
N ALA A 86 1.85 44.19 11.97
CA ALA A 86 0.65 43.73 11.29
C ALA A 86 0.32 42.30 11.74
N CYS A 87 -0.87 42.12 12.30
CA CYS A 87 -1.37 40.82 12.73
C CYS A 87 -2.53 40.36 11.86
N GLY A 88 -2.58 39.06 11.66
CA GLY A 88 -3.66 38.37 10.96
C GLY A 88 -4.17 37.20 11.79
N THR A 89 -5.37 36.75 11.45
CA THR A 89 -5.91 35.49 11.96
C THR A 89 -5.40 34.36 11.09
N VAL A 90 -4.73 33.36 11.69
CA VAL A 90 -4.22 32.20 10.95
C VAL A 90 -5.39 31.48 10.27
N PRO A 91 -5.39 31.32 8.94
CA PRO A 91 -6.46 30.61 8.25
C PRO A 91 -6.40 29.10 8.54
N ASN A 92 -7.55 28.43 8.40
CA ASN A 92 -7.59 26.97 8.38
C ASN A 92 -7.21 26.46 6.99
N LEU A 93 -6.07 25.79 6.91
CA LEU A 93 -5.51 25.21 5.69
C LEU A 93 -5.67 23.69 5.64
N VAL A 94 -5.96 23.03 6.76
CA VAL A 94 -6.07 21.57 6.82
C VAL A 94 -7.20 21.10 5.90
N GLY A 95 -6.89 20.13 5.02
CA GLY A 95 -7.79 19.61 4.01
C GLY A 95 -7.81 20.41 2.69
N LEU A 96 -7.17 21.58 2.63
CA LEU A 96 -7.05 22.33 1.38
C LEU A 96 -5.95 21.76 0.50
N THR A 97 -6.18 21.80 -0.81
CA THR A 97 -5.14 21.56 -1.82
C THR A 97 -4.08 22.66 -1.78
N ALA A 98 -2.86 22.36 -2.22
CA ALA A 98 -1.75 23.30 -2.21
C ALA A 98 -2.05 24.60 -2.97
N PRO A 99 -2.67 24.60 -4.18
CA PRO A 99 -3.09 25.83 -4.85
C PRO A 99 -4.05 26.66 -3.98
N ARG A 100 -5.05 26.01 -3.37
CA ARG A 100 -6.04 26.71 -2.55
C ARG A 100 -5.44 27.26 -1.26
N ALA A 101 -4.58 26.50 -0.59
CA ALA A 101 -3.89 26.94 0.62
C ALA A 101 -3.00 28.17 0.36
N ARG A 102 -2.27 28.20 -0.78
CA ARG A 102 -1.49 29.36 -1.22
C ARG A 102 -2.35 30.60 -1.41
N GLN A 103 -3.50 30.44 -2.07
CA GLN A 103 -4.44 31.54 -2.29
C GLN A 103 -4.99 32.08 -0.96
N VAL A 104 -5.39 31.21 -0.05
CA VAL A 104 -5.92 31.60 1.27
C VAL A 104 -4.87 32.34 2.10
N LEU A 105 -3.61 31.88 2.09
CA LEU A 105 -2.53 32.57 2.79
C LEU A 105 -2.24 33.95 2.22
N THR A 106 -2.18 34.06 0.89
CA THR A 106 -1.98 35.33 0.20
C THR A 106 -3.11 36.31 0.50
N GLN A 107 -4.36 35.85 0.50
CA GLN A 107 -5.53 36.66 0.87
C GLN A 107 -5.52 37.10 2.34
N ALA A 108 -4.99 36.27 3.24
CA ALA A 108 -4.86 36.59 4.65
C ALA A 108 -3.60 37.42 4.98
N GLY A 109 -2.78 37.76 3.99
CA GLY A 109 -1.56 38.57 4.15
C GLY A 109 -0.38 37.83 4.76
N PHE A 110 -0.42 36.50 4.82
CA PHE A 110 0.67 35.67 5.33
C PHE A 110 1.64 35.28 4.22
N THR A 111 2.92 35.18 4.56
CA THR A 111 3.95 34.65 3.65
C THR A 111 3.68 33.16 3.36
N VAL A 112 3.66 32.79 2.08
CA VAL A 112 3.53 31.39 1.64
C VAL A 112 4.85 30.64 1.92
N PRO A 113 4.84 29.53 2.69
CA PRO A 113 6.02 28.71 2.88
C PRO A 113 6.58 28.19 1.55
N SER A 114 7.92 28.19 1.40
CA SER A 114 8.58 27.73 0.16
C SER A 114 8.24 26.29 -0.21
N ASP A 115 8.03 25.44 0.79
CA ASP A 115 7.68 24.03 0.58
C ASP A 115 6.29 23.94 -0.06
N LEU A 116 5.30 24.70 0.46
CA LEU A 116 3.96 24.78 -0.10
C LEU A 116 3.97 25.35 -1.52
N ALA A 117 4.87 26.30 -1.83
CA ALA A 117 5.01 26.87 -3.16
C ALA A 117 5.41 25.84 -4.24
N ARG A 118 6.15 24.79 -3.86
CA ARG A 118 6.68 23.76 -4.76
C ARG A 118 5.78 22.52 -4.89
N LEU A 119 4.72 22.41 -4.09
CA LEU A 119 3.82 21.25 -4.13
C LEU A 119 2.94 21.24 -5.38
N GLY A 120 2.67 20.02 -5.86
CA GLY A 120 1.71 19.75 -6.94
C GLY A 120 0.27 20.08 -6.55
N GLU A 121 -0.61 20.17 -7.55
CA GLU A 121 -1.98 20.67 -7.37
C GLU A 121 -2.84 19.80 -6.46
N GLU A 122 -2.61 18.50 -6.50
CA GLU A 122 -3.37 17.49 -5.74
C GLU A 122 -2.84 17.32 -4.30
N SER A 123 -1.70 17.93 -3.95
CA SER A 123 -1.14 17.86 -2.59
C SER A 123 -2.05 18.57 -1.59
N THR A 124 -2.33 17.94 -0.45
CA THR A 124 -3.21 18.49 0.58
C THR A 124 -2.46 18.77 1.87
N VAL A 125 -2.84 19.83 2.58
CA VAL A 125 -2.32 20.11 3.91
C VAL A 125 -3.00 19.19 4.92
N THR A 126 -2.24 18.39 5.65
CA THR A 126 -2.76 17.45 6.66
C THR A 126 -2.59 17.95 8.09
N ARG A 127 -1.63 18.85 8.30
CA ARG A 127 -1.40 19.49 9.60
C ARG A 127 -0.89 20.90 9.39
N GLN A 128 -1.25 21.80 10.29
CA GLN A 128 -0.70 23.14 10.34
C GLN A 128 -0.29 23.51 11.76
N TYR A 129 0.70 24.38 11.86
CA TYR A 129 1.10 25.05 13.08
C TYR A 129 1.59 26.48 12.77
N PRO A 130 1.15 27.51 13.51
CA PRO A 130 0.14 27.48 14.56
C PRO A 130 -1.25 27.03 14.06
N SER A 131 -2.11 26.63 15.00
CA SER A 131 -3.48 26.21 14.67
C SER A 131 -4.27 27.38 14.10
N ALA A 132 -5.29 27.04 13.31
CA ALA A 132 -6.20 28.02 12.75
C ALA A 132 -6.82 28.91 13.83
N LEU A 133 -7.25 30.11 13.42
CA LEU A 133 -7.91 31.13 14.23
C LEU A 133 -7.03 31.82 15.29
N LEU A 134 -5.77 31.42 15.44
CA LEU A 134 -4.84 32.13 16.31
C LEU A 134 -4.48 33.49 15.70
N LYS A 135 -4.50 34.56 16.51
CA LYS A 135 -4.02 35.88 16.08
C LYS A 135 -2.51 35.95 16.28
N VAL A 136 -1.77 36.13 15.19
CA VAL A 136 -0.31 36.19 15.19
C VAL A 136 0.20 37.26 14.22
N PRO A 137 1.45 37.74 14.35
CA PRO A 137 2.06 38.56 13.32
C PRO A 137 2.01 37.87 11.95
N THR A 138 1.68 38.61 10.89
CA THR A 138 1.61 38.02 9.53
C THR A 138 2.97 37.53 9.01
N SER A 139 4.06 37.96 9.65
CA SER A 139 5.42 37.47 9.43
C SER A 139 5.71 36.11 10.09
N THR A 140 4.77 35.54 10.87
CA THR A 140 4.94 34.23 11.50
C THR A 140 5.02 33.14 10.44
N LEU A 141 6.10 32.35 10.48
CA LEU A 141 6.27 31.20 9.59
C LEU A 141 5.33 30.07 10.01
N LEU A 142 4.47 29.65 9.09
CA LEU A 142 3.60 28.50 9.28
C LEU A 142 4.35 27.22 8.94
N SER A 143 4.37 26.28 9.89
CA SER A 143 4.85 24.93 9.67
C SER A 143 3.67 24.05 9.25
N LEU A 144 3.77 23.46 8.07
CA LEU A 144 2.69 22.66 7.50
C LEU A 144 3.23 21.25 7.19
N THR A 145 2.39 20.25 7.43
CA THR A 145 2.60 18.88 6.96
C THR A 145 1.65 18.62 5.81
N TYR A 146 2.11 17.88 4.81
CA TYR A 146 1.39 17.65 3.57
C TYR A 146 1.25 16.17 3.26
N TYR A 147 0.19 15.83 2.56
CA TYR A 147 0.09 14.60 1.80
C TYR A 147 0.32 14.95 0.33
N ALA A 148 1.41 14.45 -0.24
CA ALA A 148 1.66 14.55 -1.67
C ALA A 148 1.08 13.30 -2.34
N PRO A 149 0.10 13.44 -3.25
CA PRO A 149 -0.37 12.32 -4.01
C PRO A 149 0.78 11.75 -4.85
N PRO A 150 0.78 10.42 -5.06
CA PRO A 150 1.80 9.76 -5.86
C PRO A 150 1.93 10.41 -7.27
N ALA A 151 3.16 10.54 -7.78
CA ALA A 151 3.45 11.14 -9.09
C ALA A 151 2.82 10.35 -10.25
N PRO A 152 2.12 10.97 -11.23
CA PRO A 152 1.24 10.28 -12.18
C PRO A 152 1.83 9.00 -12.80
N ALA A 153 0.99 7.98 -12.98
CA ALA A 153 1.42 6.73 -13.60
C ALA A 153 1.75 6.95 -15.09
N ARG A 154 2.91 6.45 -15.53
CA ARG A 154 3.35 6.62 -16.92
C ARG A 154 2.71 5.58 -17.84
N ALA A 155 2.36 5.97 -19.06
CA ALA A 155 2.03 4.99 -20.10
C ALA A 155 3.28 4.20 -20.49
N ILE A 156 3.11 2.91 -20.80
CA ILE A 156 4.19 2.02 -21.19
C ILE A 156 3.82 1.26 -22.46
N THR A 157 4.81 0.70 -23.14
CA THR A 157 4.57 -0.20 -24.28
C THR A 157 4.34 -1.63 -23.83
N ALA A 158 3.83 -2.48 -24.72
CA ALA A 158 3.73 -3.93 -24.45
C ALA A 158 5.10 -4.56 -24.17
N ARG A 159 6.16 -4.05 -24.81
CA ARG A 159 7.53 -4.49 -24.56
C ARG A 159 8.02 -4.12 -23.17
N ASP A 160 7.73 -2.91 -22.71
CA ASP A 160 8.08 -2.48 -21.35
C ASP A 160 7.35 -3.35 -20.33
N TRP A 161 6.07 -3.64 -20.57
CA TRP A 161 5.31 -4.57 -19.73
C TRP A 161 5.94 -5.97 -19.71
N ALA A 162 6.32 -6.51 -20.87
CA ALA A 162 6.97 -7.83 -20.93
C ALA A 162 8.29 -7.87 -20.13
N LEU A 163 9.05 -6.77 -20.08
CA LEU A 163 10.25 -6.67 -19.23
C LEU A 163 9.89 -6.63 -17.75
N ILE A 164 8.87 -5.86 -17.37
CA ILE A 164 8.36 -5.81 -15.99
C ILE A 164 7.86 -7.19 -15.56
N ALA A 165 7.02 -7.83 -16.37
CA ALA A 165 6.48 -9.16 -16.10
C ALA A 165 7.56 -10.23 -15.96
N LYS A 166 8.65 -10.11 -16.72
CA LYS A 166 9.80 -11.02 -16.64
C LYS A 166 10.58 -10.90 -15.32
N SER A 167 10.66 -9.71 -14.73
CA SER A 167 11.42 -9.46 -13.49
C SER A 167 10.77 -8.38 -12.64
N PRO A 168 9.57 -8.61 -12.06
CA PRO A 168 8.81 -7.54 -11.42
C PRO A 168 9.51 -6.97 -10.19
N ASP A 169 10.35 -7.77 -9.53
CA ASP A 169 11.16 -7.33 -8.38
C ASP A 169 12.20 -6.25 -8.76
N ALA A 170 12.69 -6.24 -10.00
CA ALA A 170 13.60 -5.20 -10.49
C ALA A 170 12.89 -3.87 -10.79
N HIS A 171 11.56 -3.87 -10.81
CA HIS A 171 10.71 -2.74 -11.18
C HIS A 171 9.85 -2.23 -10.00
N VAL A 172 10.12 -2.68 -8.77
CA VAL A 172 9.36 -2.26 -7.58
C VAL A 172 9.35 -0.74 -7.44
N GLY A 173 8.17 -0.19 -7.15
CA GLY A 173 7.94 1.24 -6.98
C GLY A 173 7.66 2.00 -8.27
N GLU A 174 7.84 1.38 -9.44
CA GLU A 174 7.45 2.00 -10.70
C GLU A 174 5.93 2.16 -10.79
N ARG A 175 5.49 3.37 -11.17
CA ARG A 175 4.09 3.67 -11.43
C ARG A 175 3.80 3.63 -12.93
N ILE A 176 2.89 2.76 -13.35
CA ILE A 176 2.54 2.52 -14.75
C ILE A 176 1.02 2.52 -14.96
N VAL A 177 0.62 2.78 -16.20
CA VAL A 177 -0.73 2.48 -16.67
C VAL A 177 -0.74 1.04 -17.18
N ALA A 178 -1.67 0.24 -16.67
CA ALA A 178 -1.89 -1.14 -17.06
C ALA A 178 -3.31 -1.32 -17.61
N TYR A 179 -3.45 -2.20 -18.61
CA TYR A 179 -4.72 -2.60 -19.18
C TYR A 179 -4.89 -4.11 -18.98
N GLY A 180 -6.12 -4.57 -18.78
CA GLY A 180 -6.32 -5.99 -18.56
C GLY A 180 -7.76 -6.42 -18.51
N GLN A 181 -7.93 -7.72 -18.27
CA GLN A 181 -9.21 -8.38 -18.04
C GLN A 181 -9.17 -9.10 -16.70
N VAL A 182 -10.17 -8.88 -15.84
CA VAL A 182 -10.34 -9.62 -14.59
C VAL A 182 -10.64 -11.10 -14.90
N THR A 183 -9.78 -12.01 -14.46
CA THR A 183 -9.90 -13.46 -14.66
C THR A 183 -10.47 -14.18 -13.44
N GLN A 184 -10.23 -13.64 -12.23
CA GLN A 184 -10.78 -14.16 -10.98
C GLN A 184 -10.99 -13.01 -9.97
N PHE A 185 -12.22 -12.89 -9.45
CA PHE A 185 -12.51 -12.05 -8.30
C PHE A 185 -13.68 -12.68 -7.52
N ASP A 186 -13.34 -13.44 -6.48
CA ASP A 186 -14.27 -14.30 -5.74
C ASP A 186 -13.87 -14.41 -4.26
N ALA A 187 -14.54 -15.28 -3.51
CA ALA A 187 -14.27 -15.47 -2.08
C ALA A 187 -12.82 -15.90 -1.77
N ALA A 188 -12.11 -16.55 -2.70
CA ALA A 188 -10.73 -16.96 -2.50
C ALA A 188 -9.75 -15.78 -2.61
N THR A 189 -10.06 -14.79 -3.45
CA THR A 189 -9.26 -13.56 -3.58
C THR A 189 -9.66 -12.47 -2.57
N GLY A 190 -10.85 -12.60 -1.97
CA GLY A 190 -11.41 -11.60 -1.06
C GLY A 190 -11.96 -10.40 -1.83
N THR A 191 -12.10 -9.25 -1.15
CA THR A 191 -12.70 -8.03 -1.71
C THR A 191 -11.68 -6.98 -2.14
N SER A 192 -10.41 -7.13 -1.76
CA SER A 192 -9.34 -6.15 -1.98
C SER A 192 -8.25 -6.64 -2.93
N ALA A 193 -8.44 -7.81 -3.53
CA ALA A 193 -7.53 -8.35 -4.53
C ALA A 193 -8.27 -9.18 -5.57
N PHE A 194 -7.72 -9.22 -6.78
CA PHE A 194 -8.21 -10.05 -7.88
C PHE A 194 -7.04 -10.50 -8.75
N ARG A 195 -7.31 -11.48 -9.62
CA ARG A 195 -6.39 -11.86 -10.70
C ARG A 195 -6.90 -11.32 -12.02
N ALA A 196 -5.97 -10.86 -12.84
CA ALA A 196 -6.24 -10.44 -14.19
C ALA A 196 -5.12 -10.87 -15.11
N ASN A 197 -5.43 -10.93 -16.39
CA ASN A 197 -4.38 -10.91 -17.40
C ASN A 197 -4.16 -9.47 -17.84
N VAL A 198 -2.90 -9.05 -17.93
CA VAL A 198 -2.50 -7.64 -18.09
C VAL A 198 -1.52 -7.45 -19.25
N ASP A 199 -1.58 -6.27 -19.88
CA ASP A 199 -0.57 -5.70 -20.78
C ASP A 199 -0.40 -4.19 -20.50
N GLY A 200 0.68 -3.59 -21.00
CA GLY A 200 0.93 -2.15 -21.01
C GLY A 200 0.06 -1.38 -22.00
N VAL A 201 -0.63 -2.06 -22.92
CA VAL A 201 -1.47 -1.44 -23.96
C VAL A 201 -2.88 -2.04 -23.99
N VAL A 202 -3.84 -1.26 -24.52
CA VAL A 202 -5.24 -1.69 -24.62
C VAL A 202 -5.42 -2.71 -25.74
N HIS A 203 -6.02 -3.86 -25.42
CA HIS A 203 -6.43 -4.86 -26.40
C HIS A 203 -7.94 -4.78 -26.62
N LYS A 204 -8.37 -4.86 -27.89
CA LYS A 204 -9.77 -4.76 -28.28
C LYS A 204 -10.40 -6.16 -28.34
N PRO A 205 -11.61 -6.35 -27.81
CA PRO A 205 -12.29 -7.63 -27.93
C PRO A 205 -12.51 -8.03 -29.39
N SER A 206 -12.25 -9.29 -29.70
CA SER A 206 -12.58 -9.96 -30.97
C SER A 206 -13.47 -11.16 -30.67
N TYR A 207 -14.65 -11.22 -31.28
CA TYR A 207 -15.70 -12.23 -30.98
C TYR A 207 -16.10 -12.33 -29.50
N GLY A 208 -15.89 -11.25 -28.73
CA GLY A 208 -16.17 -11.20 -27.29
C GLY A 208 -15.01 -11.63 -26.40
N TYR A 209 -13.89 -12.10 -26.97
CA TYR A 209 -12.68 -12.46 -26.24
C TYR A 209 -11.63 -11.37 -26.38
N VAL A 210 -10.82 -11.17 -25.35
CA VAL A 210 -9.64 -10.31 -25.40
C VAL A 210 -8.42 -11.13 -25.01
N ASP A 211 -7.31 -10.89 -25.65
CA ASP A 211 -6.09 -11.65 -25.42
C ASP A 211 -5.10 -10.83 -24.59
N TYR A 212 -5.22 -10.91 -23.27
CA TYR A 212 -4.13 -10.50 -22.38
C TYR A 212 -3.43 -11.77 -21.90
N GLU A 213 -2.11 -11.86 -22.03
CA GLU A 213 -1.39 -13.11 -21.76
C GLU A 213 -0.87 -13.21 -20.31
N THR A 214 -0.50 -12.08 -19.69
CA THR A 214 0.25 -12.12 -18.43
C THR A 214 -0.68 -12.13 -17.22
N ASN A 215 -0.90 -13.31 -16.65
CA ASN A 215 -1.58 -13.46 -15.35
C ASN A 215 -0.82 -12.66 -14.27
N THR A 216 -1.55 -11.81 -13.57
CA THR A 216 -1.05 -10.79 -12.66
C THR A 216 -1.96 -10.72 -11.45
N PHE A 217 -1.36 -10.51 -10.27
CA PHE A 217 -2.10 -10.30 -9.03
C PHE A 217 -2.23 -8.80 -8.74
N LEU A 218 -3.46 -8.32 -8.60
CA LEU A 218 -3.75 -6.91 -8.32
C LEU A 218 -4.39 -6.79 -6.95
N ASN A 219 -3.92 -5.84 -6.14
CA ASN A 219 -4.50 -5.54 -4.85
C ASN A 219 -4.73 -4.03 -4.66
N GLU A 220 -5.56 -3.69 -3.70
CA GLU A 220 -5.75 -2.31 -3.25
C GLU A 220 -5.74 -2.20 -1.72
N SER A 221 -5.83 -0.97 -1.22
CA SER A 221 -5.97 -0.69 0.22
C SER A 221 -7.28 0.02 0.59
N GLY A 222 -8.18 0.21 -0.38
CA GLY A 222 -9.42 0.96 -0.21
C GLY A 222 -10.65 0.16 -0.63
N THR A 223 -11.52 0.82 -1.41
CA THR A 223 -12.79 0.27 -1.92
C THR A 223 -12.93 0.42 -3.43
N LEU A 224 -11.83 0.64 -4.16
CA LEU A 224 -11.79 0.78 -5.61
C LEU A 224 -12.40 -0.43 -6.34
N PHE A 225 -12.34 -1.62 -5.73
CA PHE A 225 -12.78 -2.85 -6.38
C PHE A 225 -14.25 -3.19 -6.12
N ALA A 226 -15.00 -2.35 -5.38
CA ALA A 226 -16.36 -2.68 -4.94
C ALA A 226 -17.35 -3.05 -6.06
N GLN A 227 -17.11 -2.59 -7.30
CA GLN A 227 -17.97 -2.85 -8.46
C GLN A 227 -17.32 -3.74 -9.51
N LEU A 228 -16.06 -4.17 -9.33
CA LEU A 228 -15.39 -5.03 -10.30
C LEU A 228 -15.91 -6.46 -10.18
N VAL A 229 -16.06 -7.12 -11.32
CA VAL A 229 -16.38 -8.54 -11.41
C VAL A 229 -15.52 -9.24 -12.46
N LYS A 230 -15.53 -10.59 -12.43
CA LYS A 230 -14.87 -11.40 -13.46
C LYS A 230 -15.38 -11.01 -14.85
N GLY A 231 -14.47 -10.85 -15.80
CA GLY A 231 -14.76 -10.49 -17.19
C GLY A 231 -14.62 -9.00 -17.50
N ASP A 232 -14.57 -8.14 -16.48
CA ASP A 232 -14.39 -6.70 -16.69
C ASP A 232 -13.04 -6.39 -17.32
N LEU A 233 -13.08 -5.52 -18.33
CA LEU A 233 -11.92 -4.88 -18.93
C LEU A 233 -11.64 -3.59 -18.18
N PHE A 234 -10.36 -3.29 -17.95
CA PHE A 234 -10.00 -2.10 -17.20
C PHE A 234 -8.80 -1.36 -17.77
N ARG A 235 -8.71 -0.09 -17.38
CA ARG A 235 -7.48 0.70 -17.36
C ARG A 235 -7.19 1.06 -15.90
N ALA A 236 -5.99 0.75 -15.42
CA ALA A 236 -5.59 1.02 -14.05
C ALA A 236 -4.28 1.81 -13.99
N GLU A 237 -4.17 2.68 -12.98
CA GLU A 237 -2.91 3.25 -12.53
C GLU A 237 -2.40 2.41 -11.36
N VAL A 238 -1.21 1.84 -11.53
CA VAL A 238 -0.68 0.83 -10.60
C VAL A 238 0.75 1.16 -10.21
N THR A 239 1.14 0.69 -9.03
CA THR A 239 2.53 0.62 -8.59
C THR A 239 2.97 -0.84 -8.62
N VAL A 240 4.10 -1.14 -9.24
CA VAL A 240 4.68 -2.49 -9.20
C VAL A 240 5.18 -2.78 -7.79
N THR A 241 4.73 -3.89 -7.18
CA THR A 241 5.13 -4.28 -5.83
C THR A 241 6.02 -5.53 -5.79
N GLY A 242 6.38 -6.06 -6.95
CA GLY A 242 7.30 -7.19 -7.10
C GLY A 242 6.58 -8.46 -7.55
N SER A 243 7.13 -9.62 -7.20
CA SER A 243 6.53 -10.91 -7.47
C SER A 243 5.61 -11.38 -6.34
N TYR A 244 4.52 -12.07 -6.69
CA TYR A 244 3.62 -12.75 -5.76
C TYR A 244 3.55 -14.23 -6.09
N SER A 245 3.81 -15.07 -5.08
CA SER A 245 3.76 -16.53 -5.21
C SER A 245 2.59 -17.10 -4.42
N TYR A 246 1.81 -18.00 -5.05
CA TYR A 246 0.68 -18.66 -4.41
C TYR A 246 0.60 -20.14 -4.79
N SER A 247 0.02 -20.93 -3.89
CA SER A 247 -0.23 -22.35 -4.13
C SER A 247 -1.45 -22.56 -5.03
N THR A 248 -1.34 -23.49 -5.96
CA THR A 248 -2.41 -23.93 -6.85
C THR A 248 -3.13 -25.13 -6.28
N THR A 249 -4.37 -25.34 -6.71
CA THR A 249 -5.21 -26.48 -6.25
C THR A 249 -4.60 -27.85 -6.59
N MET A 250 -3.75 -27.94 -7.61
CA MET A 250 -3.02 -29.16 -7.98
C MET A 250 -1.71 -29.35 -7.20
N GLY A 251 -1.44 -28.53 -6.18
CA GLY A 251 -0.28 -28.70 -5.30
C GLY A 251 1.03 -28.08 -5.79
N GLY A 252 1.02 -27.33 -6.90
CA GLY A 252 2.16 -26.54 -7.38
C GLY A 252 2.14 -25.10 -6.89
N THR A 253 3.26 -24.38 -7.01
CA THR A 253 3.33 -22.93 -6.78
C THR A 253 3.34 -22.19 -8.11
N MET A 254 2.63 -21.07 -8.19
CA MET A 254 2.72 -20.12 -9.31
C MET A 254 3.25 -18.79 -8.80
N THR A 255 4.14 -18.18 -9.57
CA THR A 255 4.68 -16.84 -9.32
C THR A 255 4.24 -15.91 -10.44
N VAL A 256 3.69 -14.75 -10.08
CA VAL A 256 3.16 -13.74 -11.01
C VAL A 256 3.63 -12.35 -10.60
N PRO A 257 3.58 -11.35 -11.50
CA PRO A 257 3.74 -9.96 -11.10
C PRO A 257 2.63 -9.54 -10.12
N GLN A 258 2.99 -8.68 -9.17
CA GLN A 258 2.08 -8.06 -8.22
C GLN A 258 2.03 -6.54 -8.43
N LEU A 259 0.82 -6.01 -8.46
CA LEU A 259 0.55 -4.60 -8.69
C LEU A 259 -0.40 -4.06 -7.62
N GLN A 260 -0.04 -2.94 -7.00
CA GLN A 260 -0.95 -2.18 -6.14
C GLN A 260 -1.69 -1.14 -6.98
N VAL A 261 -3.02 -1.23 -6.99
CA VAL A 261 -3.89 -0.34 -7.75
C VAL A 261 -4.15 0.94 -6.97
N THR A 262 -3.97 2.08 -7.64
CA THR A 262 -4.21 3.42 -7.08
C THR A 262 -5.39 4.14 -7.74
N ALA A 263 -5.73 3.76 -8.97
CA ALA A 263 -6.96 4.13 -9.65
C ALA A 263 -7.32 3.05 -10.68
N ILE A 264 -8.62 2.81 -10.91
CA ILE A 264 -9.09 1.84 -11.91
C ILE A 264 -10.40 2.31 -12.52
N ASN A 265 -10.54 2.13 -13.83
CA ASN A 265 -11.76 2.39 -14.56
C ASN A 265 -12.11 1.16 -15.40
N VAL A 266 -13.37 0.73 -15.33
CA VAL A 266 -13.91 -0.30 -16.21
C VAL A 266 -14.11 0.31 -17.60
N THR A 267 -13.57 -0.36 -18.62
CA THR A 267 -13.61 0.08 -20.02
C THR A 267 -14.52 -0.79 -20.89
N GLY A 268 -15.03 -1.89 -20.34
CA GLY A 268 -15.95 -2.81 -20.99
C GLY A 268 -16.00 -4.15 -20.29
N THR A 269 -16.59 -5.16 -20.92
CA THR A 269 -16.68 -6.52 -20.40
C THR A 269 -16.45 -7.50 -21.54
N ALA A 270 -15.60 -8.50 -21.31
CA ALA A 270 -15.38 -9.63 -22.22
C ALA A 270 -16.24 -10.84 -21.79
N LYS A 271 -16.51 -11.73 -22.75
CA LYS A 271 -17.34 -12.93 -22.57
C LYS A 271 -16.61 -14.05 -21.83
#